data_AF-A0A351Y6Y8-F1
#
_entry.id   AF-A0A351Y6Y8-F1
#
_cell.length_a   1.000
_cell.length_b   1.000
_cell.length_c   1.000
_cell.angle_alpha   90.00
_cell.angle_beta   90.00
_cell.angle_gamma   90.00
#
_symmetry.space_group_name_H-M   'P 1'
#
loop_
_entity.id
_entity.type
_entity.pdbx_description
1 polymer ?
#
loop_
_entity_poly.entity_id
_entity_poly.type
_entity_poly.pdbx_seq_one_letter_code
_entity_poly.pdbx_strand_id
1 'polypeptide(L)'
;MGAINTYLSPVIFFILSLLKIMKADFKTPVAVGLALGIYFGIGLFIFAITARLFGYCKIFVSFMGTFYIGYKANLLGAFIGLLRGFVDAFVGGFIVTRLVGYFQKKMK
;
A
#
# COMPACT_ATOMS: atom_id res chain seq x y z
N MET A 1 4.32 26.18 -16.97
CA MET A 1 4.90 25.92 -15.64
C MET A 1 3.76 25.85 -14.60
N GLY A 2 2.86 24.85 -14.70
CA GLY A 2 1.58 24.88 -13.97
C GLY A 2 0.88 23.53 -13.76
N ALA A 3 1.59 22.41 -13.82
CA ALA A 3 1.02 21.09 -13.52
C ALA A 3 1.92 20.21 -12.63
N ILE A 4 3.18 20.62 -12.43
CA ILE A 4 4.19 19.82 -11.71
C ILE A 4 4.23 20.18 -10.21
N ASN A 5 3.78 21.38 -9.82
CA ASN A 5 3.96 21.91 -8.45
C ASN A 5 2.69 22.07 -7.61
N THR A 6 1.50 21.72 -8.12
CA THR A 6 0.27 21.85 -7.33
C THR A 6 -0.01 20.65 -6.43
N TYR A 7 0.62 19.50 -6.70
CA TYR A 7 0.43 18.25 -5.97
C TYR A 7 1.75 17.48 -5.93
N LEU A 8 2.46 17.44 -4.79
CA LEU A 8 3.17 16.21 -4.46
C LEU A 8 2.12 15.12 -4.59
N SER A 9 2.18 14.27 -5.63
CA SER A 9 1.10 13.31 -5.82
C SER A 9 0.99 12.49 -4.52
N PRO A 10 -0.21 12.37 -3.90
CA PRO A 10 -0.37 11.64 -2.65
C PRO A 10 0.18 10.22 -2.74
N VAL A 11 0.20 9.67 -3.96
CA VAL A 11 0.83 8.39 -4.32
C VAL A 11 2.35 8.43 -4.20
N ILE A 12 3.04 9.48 -4.67
CA ILE A 12 4.50 9.63 -4.50
C ILE A 12 4.84 9.76 -3.02
N PHE A 13 4.13 10.60 -2.26
CA PHE A 13 4.37 10.73 -0.81
C PHE A 13 4.15 9.40 -0.08
N PHE A 14 3.09 8.68 -0.46
CA PHE A 14 2.82 7.33 0.01
C PHE A 14 4.00 6.40 -0.29
N ILE A 15 4.45 6.28 -1.53
CA ILE A 15 5.62 5.46 -1.89
C ILE A 15 6.87 5.85 -1.07
N LEU A 16 7.15 7.14 -0.90
CA LEU A 16 8.30 7.61 -0.10
C LEU A 16 8.16 7.22 1.38
N SER A 17 6.96 7.29 1.95
CA SER A 17 6.73 6.83 3.33
C SER A 17 6.79 5.31 3.47
N LEU A 18 6.40 4.54 2.45
CA LEU A 18 6.60 3.09 2.41
C LEU A 18 8.09 2.73 2.47
N LEU A 19 8.93 3.42 1.70
CA LEU A 19 10.39 3.22 1.74
C LEU A 19 10.98 3.48 3.14
N LYS A 20 10.43 4.43 3.90
CA LYS A 20 10.84 4.66 5.29
C LYS A 20 10.47 3.50 6.20
N ILE A 21 9.27 2.95 6.04
CA ILE A 21 8.82 1.76 6.79
C ILE A 21 9.72 0.57 6.46
N MET A 22 10.07 0.35 5.19
CA MET A 22 10.97 -0.74 4.80
C MET A 22 12.39 -0.62 5.38
N LYS A 23 12.83 0.58 5.76
CA LYS A 23 14.11 0.80 6.44
C LYS A 23 14.03 0.58 7.96
N ALA A 24 12.84 0.34 8.52
CA ALA A 24 12.70 0.05 9.94
C ALA A 24 13.14 -1.40 10.23
N ASP A 25 13.81 -1.59 11.38
CA ASP A 25 14.36 -2.88 11.80
C ASP A 25 13.28 -3.83 12.31
N PHE A 26 12.47 -4.38 11.40
CA PHE A 26 11.51 -5.41 11.76
C PHE A 26 12.19 -6.78 11.80
N LYS A 27 12.23 -7.38 12.98
CA LYS A 27 12.91 -8.68 13.19
C LYS A 27 12.02 -9.90 12.98
N THR A 28 10.69 -9.74 12.99
CA THR A 28 9.76 -10.87 12.87
C THR A 28 8.89 -10.77 11.60
N PRO A 29 8.67 -11.89 10.88
CA PRO A 29 7.86 -11.89 9.65
C PRO A 29 6.43 -11.38 9.85
N VAL A 30 5.85 -11.67 11.01
CA VAL A 30 4.50 -11.24 11.37
C VAL A 30 4.44 -9.72 11.57
N ALA A 31 5.45 -9.12 12.20
CA ALA A 31 5.50 -7.67 12.39
C ALA A 31 5.63 -6.93 11.05
N VAL A 32 6.47 -7.42 10.13
CA VAL A 32 6.61 -6.86 8.79
C VAL A 32 5.30 -6.96 8.03
N GLY A 33 4.69 -8.16 8.00
CA GLY A 33 3.41 -8.38 7.35
C GLY A 33 2.34 -7.43 7.89
N LEU A 34 2.20 -7.31 9.21
CA LEU A 34 1.18 -6.46 9.82
C LEU A 34 1.42 -4.97 9.51
N ALA A 35 2.65 -4.49 9.60
CA ALA A 35 2.98 -3.11 9.29
C ALA A 35 2.66 -2.76 7.83
N LEU A 36 3.06 -3.63 6.89
CA LEU A 36 2.79 -3.44 5.46
C LEU A 36 1.30 -3.57 5.13
N GLY A 37 0.60 -4.55 5.72
CA GLY A 37 -0.84 -4.75 5.57
C GLY A 37 -1.63 -3.53 6.01
N ILE A 38 -1.39 -3.05 7.24
CA ILE A 38 -2.08 -1.87 7.78
C ILE A 38 -1.80 -0.65 6.90
N TYR A 39 -0.53 -0.42 6.60
CA TYR A 39 -0.11 0.73 5.82
C TYR A 39 -0.76 0.75 4.43
N PHE A 40 -0.73 -0.39 3.73
CA PHE A 40 -1.25 -0.49 2.37
C PHE A 40 -2.77 -0.48 2.32
N GLY A 41 -3.44 -1.24 3.20
CA GLY A 41 -4.90 -1.26 3.29
C GLY A 41 -5.48 0.11 3.64
N ILE A 42 -4.93 0.79 4.66
CA ILE A 42 -5.35 2.17 5.00
C ILE A 42 -5.05 3.13 3.85
N GLY A 43 -3.91 2.97 3.17
CA GLY A 43 -3.56 3.75 1.97
C GLY A 43 -4.65 3.66 0.90
N LEU A 44 -5.05 2.45 0.52
CA LEU A 44 -6.11 2.24 -0.48
C LEU A 44 -7.46 2.82 -0.03
N PHE A 45 -7.79 2.70 1.25
CA PHE A 45 -8.99 3.33 1.80
C PHE A 45 -8.96 4.86 1.62
N ILE A 46 -7.87 5.50 2.06
CA ILE A 46 -7.69 6.95 1.93
C ILE A 46 -7.76 7.37 0.46
N PHE A 47 -7.06 6.67 -0.44
CA PHE A 47 -7.09 7.00 -1.87
C PHE A 47 -8.48 6.91 -2.49
N ALA A 48 -9.28 5.89 -2.14
CA ALA A 48 -10.64 5.76 -2.64
C ALA A 48 -11.56 6.87 -2.12
N ILE A 49 -11.42 7.26 -0.85
CA ILE A 49 -12.21 8.36 -0.26
C ILE A 49 -11.78 9.71 -0.84
N THR A 50 -10.48 9.97 -0.97
CA THR A 50 -9.98 11.21 -1.58
C THR A 50 -10.39 11.32 -3.06
N ALA A 51 -10.37 10.21 -3.80
CA ALA A 51 -10.87 10.17 -5.17
C ALA A 51 -12.37 10.44 -5.28
N ARG A 52 -13.15 9.98 -4.29
CA ARG A 52 -14.59 10.24 -4.20
C ARG A 52 -14.88 11.71 -3.90
N LEU A 53 -14.24 12.28 -2.86
CA LEU A 53 -14.56 13.60 -2.33
C LEU A 53 -13.96 14.74 -3.16
N PHE A 54 -12.72 14.58 -3.60
CA PHE A 54 -11.94 15.66 -4.19
C PHE A 54 -11.54 15.39 -5.65
N GLY A 55 -11.79 14.18 -6.16
CA GLY A 55 -11.46 13.80 -7.53
C GLY A 55 -9.98 13.47 -7.79
N TYR A 56 -9.13 13.51 -6.77
CA TYR A 56 -7.70 13.18 -6.88
C TYR A 56 -7.45 11.68 -7.00
N CYS A 57 -6.30 11.29 -7.53
CA CYS A 57 -5.87 9.88 -7.57
C CYS A 57 -6.84 8.91 -8.30
N LYS A 58 -7.80 9.40 -9.09
CA LYS A 58 -8.76 8.56 -9.84
C LYS A 58 -8.07 7.52 -10.73
N ILE A 59 -6.98 7.91 -11.40
CA ILE A 59 -6.19 7.00 -12.24
C ILE A 59 -5.62 5.85 -11.39
N PHE A 60 -5.06 6.16 -10.23
CA PHE A 60 -4.55 5.16 -9.30
C PHE A 60 -5.65 4.23 -8.80
N VAL A 61 -6.82 4.77 -8.41
CA VAL A 61 -7.96 3.96 -7.95
C VAL A 61 -8.48 3.04 -9.06
N SER A 62 -8.56 3.55 -10.29
CA SER A 62 -8.97 2.77 -11.46
C SER A 62 -8.00 1.63 -11.75
N PHE A 63 -6.69 1.91 -11.70
CA PHE A 63 -5.64 0.90 -11.88
C PHE A 63 -5.68 -0.16 -10.78
N MET A 64 -5.75 0.23 -9.51
CA MET A 64 -5.85 -0.74 -8.41
C MET A 64 -7.14 -1.56 -8.45
N GLY A 65 -8.22 -1.01 -9.05
CA GLY A 65 -9.46 -1.73 -9.31
C GLY A 65 -9.31 -2.93 -10.25
N THR A 66 -8.24 -3.02 -11.04
CA THR A 66 -7.95 -4.20 -11.89
C THR A 66 -7.37 -5.36 -11.07
N PHE A 67 -6.71 -5.08 -9.94
CA PHE A 67 -6.15 -6.09 -9.05
C PHE A 67 -7.13 -6.47 -7.95
N TYR A 68 -7.82 -5.48 -7.37
CA TYR A 68 -8.73 -5.67 -6.26
C TYR A 68 -10.18 -5.53 -6.72
N ILE A 69 -10.79 -6.65 -7.11
CA ILE A 69 -12.18 -6.69 -7.58
C ILE A 69 -13.11 -6.05 -6.54
N GLY A 70 -13.85 -5.03 -6.98
CA GLY A 70 -14.76 -4.26 -6.14
C GLY A 70 -14.16 -2.96 -5.58
N TYR A 71 -12.86 -2.73 -5.73
CA TYR A 71 -12.23 -1.47 -5.37
C TYR A 71 -12.64 -0.34 -6.33
N LYS A 72 -13.29 0.68 -5.79
CA LYS A 72 -13.84 1.84 -6.52
C LYS A 72 -13.80 3.07 -5.63
N ALA A 73 -13.89 4.26 -6.22
CA ALA A 73 -13.97 5.55 -5.53
C ALA A 73 -15.36 5.78 -4.89
N ASN A 74 -15.79 4.87 -4.02
CA ASN A 74 -16.98 4.97 -3.19
C ASN A 74 -16.71 4.29 -1.83
N LEU A 75 -17.62 4.44 -0.86
CA LEU A 75 -17.37 3.97 0.50
C LEU A 75 -17.21 2.45 0.59
N LEU A 76 -18.11 1.69 -0.06
CA LEU A 76 -18.07 0.23 -0.07
C LEU A 76 -16.78 -0.28 -0.74
N GLY A 77 -16.44 0.29 -1.89
CA GLY A 77 -15.21 -0.01 -2.61
C GLY A 77 -13.97 0.31 -1.81
N ALA A 78 -13.96 1.40 -1.03
CA ALA A 78 -12.85 1.74 -0.14
C ALA A 78 -12.62 0.66 0.93
N PHE A 79 -13.67 0.13 1.56
CA PHE A 79 -13.54 -0.98 2.52
C PHE A 79 -13.07 -2.28 1.86
N ILE A 80 -13.54 -2.57 0.64
CA ILE A 80 -13.05 -3.71 -0.14
C ILE A 80 -11.55 -3.57 -0.42
N GLY A 81 -11.11 -2.37 -0.81
CA GLY A 81 -9.69 -2.05 -1.00
C GLY A 81 -8.88 -2.20 0.28
N LEU A 82 -9.40 -1.72 1.41
CA LEU A 82 -8.77 -1.87 2.72
C LEU A 82 -8.49 -3.34 3.04
N LEU A 83 -9.51 -4.19 2.94
CA LEU A 83 -9.40 -5.60 3.30
C LEU A 83 -8.50 -6.36 2.32
N ARG A 84 -8.72 -6.19 1.01
CA ARG A 84 -7.94 -6.90 -0.02
C ARG A 84 -6.47 -6.46 -0.02
N GLY A 85 -6.22 -5.15 0.03
CA GLY A 85 -4.87 -4.61 0.10
C GLY A 85 -4.16 -4.95 1.40
N PHE A 86 -4.87 -4.99 2.53
CA PHE A 86 -4.32 -5.46 3.80
C PHE A 86 -3.82 -6.90 3.69
N VAL A 87 -4.67 -7.80 3.18
CA VAL A 87 -4.31 -9.23 3.06
C VAL A 87 -3.14 -9.42 2.10
N ASP A 88 -3.17 -8.74 0.94
CA ASP A 88 -2.12 -8.85 -0.07
C ASP A 88 -0.75 -8.37 0.46
N ALA A 89 -0.70 -7.17 1.03
CA ALA A 89 0.53 -6.63 1.58
C ALA A 89 1.00 -7.36 2.85
N PHE A 90 0.08 -7.90 3.66
CA PHE A 90 0.43 -8.75 4.80
C PHE A 90 1.13 -10.03 4.37
N VAL A 91 0.54 -10.76 3.42
CA VAL A 91 1.10 -12.00 2.88
C VAL A 91 2.42 -11.71 2.17
N GLY A 92 2.47 -10.67 1.34
CA GLY A 92 3.70 -10.24 0.67
C GLY A 92 4.82 -9.92 1.66
N GLY A 93 4.53 -9.13 2.70
CA GLY A 93 5.48 -8.81 3.76
C GLY A 93 6.01 -10.05 4.48
N PHE A 94 5.11 -10.95 4.87
CA PHE A 94 5.47 -12.19 5.55
C PHE A 94 6.39 -13.08 4.69
N ILE A 95 6.05 -13.27 3.41
CA ILE A 95 6.84 -14.08 2.48
C ILE A 95 8.22 -13.46 2.27
N VAL A 96 8.29 -12.15 1.99
CA VAL A 96 9.56 -11.45 1.74
C VAL A 96 10.50 -11.57 2.94
N THR A 97 10.01 -11.35 4.17
CA THR A 97 10.86 -11.49 5.36
C THR A 97 11.37 -12.92 5.54
N ARG A 98 10.55 -13.93 5.25
CA ARG A 98 10.97 -15.34 5.31
C ARG A 98 12.04 -15.67 4.28
N LEU A 99 11.91 -15.15 3.05
CA LEU A 99 12.90 -15.32 2.00
C LEU A 99 14.22 -14.65 2.35
N VAL A 100 14.20 -13.40 2.80
CA VAL A 100 15.41 -12.67 3.22
C VAL A 100 16.13 -13.42 4.34
N GLY A 101 15.40 -13.85 5.37
CA GLY A 101 15.99 -14.62 6.46
C GLY A 101 16.57 -15.97 6.03
N TYR A 102 15.98 -16.61 5.01
CA TYR A 102 16.54 -17.83 4.42
C TYR A 102 17.85 -17.57 3.67
N PHE A 103 17.90 -16.56 2.79
CA PHE A 103 19.12 -16.22 2.06
C PHE A 103 20.24 -15.74 2.99
N GLN A 104 19.91 -14.96 4.03
CA GLN A 104 20.89 -14.51 5.04
C GLN A 104 21.57 -15.67 5.76
N LYS A 105 20.87 -16.79 6.00
CA LYS A 105 21.48 -17.98 6.60
C LYS A 105 22.37 -18.76 5.64
N LYS A 106 22.07 -18.71 4.33
CA LYS A 106 22.80 -19.44 3.29
C LYS A 106 24.07 -18.71 2.82
N MET A 107 24.11 -17.39 2.94
CA MET A 107 25.25 -16.55 2.56
C MET A 107 26.26 -16.31 3.71
N LYS A 108 25.97 -16.82 4.91
CA LYS A 108 26.91 -16.90 6.02
C LYS A 108 27.61 -18.24 5.99
#